data_AF-A0A7X6TX14-F1
#
_entry.id   AF-A0A7X6TX14-F1
#
_cell.length_a   1.000
_cell.length_b   1.000
_cell.length_c   1.000
_cell.angle_alpha   90.00
_cell.angle_beta   90.00
_cell.angle_gamma   90.00
#
_symmetry.space_group_name_H-M   'P 1'
#
loop_
_entity.id
_entity.type
_entity.pdbx_description
1 polymer ?
#
loop_
_entity_poly.entity_id
_entity_poly.type
_entity_poly.pdbx_seq_one_letter_code
_entity_poly.pdbx_strand_id
1 'polypeptide(L)' 'MKEIEVKVLDIDKAAVIGKLEKMGCQLVKDEAQVNTIYDFPDLRLLKKKGYARIREVRDHL' A
#
# COMPACT_ATOMS: atom_id res chain seq x y z
N MET A 1 17.90 3.58 -1.22
CA MET A 1 17.00 2.41 -1.08
C MET A 1 16.52 2.05 -2.47
N LYS A 2 16.66 0.78 -2.88
CA LYS A 2 16.10 0.27 -4.14
C LYS A 2 14.99 -0.69 -3.76
N GLU A 3 13.77 -0.45 -4.23
CA GLU A 3 12.59 -1.27 -3.96
C GLU A 3 12.07 -1.81 -5.29
N ILE A 4 11.65 -3.07 -5.30
CA ILE A 4 10.99 -3.71 -6.44
C ILE A 4 9.65 -4.22 -5.91
N GLU A 5 8.57 -3.59 -6.34
CA GLU A 5 7.19 -3.94 -5.96
C GLU A 5 6.42 -4.37 -7.22
N VAL A 6 5.53 -5.35 -7.08
CA VAL A 6 4.55 -5.73 -8.10
C VAL A 6 3.15 -5.45 -7.57
N LYS A 7 2.39 -4.61 -8.27
CA LYS A 7 0.97 -4.37 -7.98
C LYS A 7 0.13 -5.32 -8.82
N VAL A 8 -0.64 -6.19 -8.16
CA VAL A 8 -1.62 -7.07 -8.79
C VAL A 8 -3.01 -6.47 -8.58
N LEU A 9 -3.77 -6.30 -9.67
CA LEU A 9 -5.13 -5.78 -9.66
C LEU A 9 -6.13 -6.91 -9.89
N ASP A 10 -7.40 -6.66 -9.59
CA ASP A 10 -8.52 -7.59 -9.84
C ASP A 10 -8.31 -8.97 -9.18
N ILE A 11 -8.09 -8.96 -7.87
CA ILE A 11 -7.88 -10.17 -7.07
C ILE A 11 -9.18 -10.58 -6.37
N ASP A 12 -9.38 -11.89 -6.23
CA ASP A 12 -10.30 -12.44 -5.23
C ASP A 12 -9.59 -12.47 -3.86
N LYS A 13 -9.98 -11.55 -2.99
CA LYS A 13 -9.41 -11.41 -1.64
C LYS A 13 -9.54 -12.71 -0.83
N ALA A 14 -10.69 -13.39 -0.90
CA ALA A 14 -10.90 -14.61 -0.11
C ALA A 14 -10.01 -15.75 -0.60
N ALA A 15 -9.88 -15.91 -1.92
CA ALA A 15 -9.00 -16.92 -2.51
C ALA A 15 -7.52 -16.67 -2.17
N VAL A 16 -7.07 -15.42 -2.14
CA VAL A 16 -5.70 -15.04 -1.76
C VAL A 16 -5.42 -15.35 -0.29
N ILE A 17 -6.31 -14.93 0.61
CA ILE A 17 -6.18 -15.21 2.05
C ILE A 17 -6.12 -16.71 2.30
N GLY A 18 -7.01 -17.49 1.70
CA GLY A 18 -7.01 -18.95 1.87
C GLY A 18 -5.74 -19.66 1.34
N LYS A 19 -5.03 -19.07 0.36
CA LYS A 19 -3.71 -19.58 -0.07
C LYS A 19 -2.63 -19.25 0.97
N LEU A 20 -2.62 -18.03 1.50
CA LEU A 20 -1.65 -17.59 2.51
C LEU A 20 -1.75 -18.43 3.78
N GLU A 21 -2.97 -18.71 4.25
CA GLU A 21 -3.23 -19.57 5.41
C GLU A 21 -2.70 -20.99 5.20
N LYS A 22 -2.96 -21.59 4.02
CA LYS A 22 -2.44 -22.93 3.66
C LYS A 22 -0.92 -22.97 3.59
N MET A 23 -0.27 -21.85 3.29
CA MET A 23 1.19 -21.72 3.28
C MET A 23 1.78 -21.43 4.67
N GLY A 24 0.95 -21.31 5.71
CA GLY A 24 1.39 -21.00 7.08
C GLY A 24 1.86 -19.56 7.25
N CYS A 25 1.43 -18.64 6.39
CA CYS A 25 1.75 -17.23 6.54
C CYS A 25 1.04 -16.63 7.78
N GLN A 26 1.72 -15.72 8.47
CA GLN A 26 1.16 -15.00 9.60
C GLN A 26 0.62 -13.64 9.16
N LEU A 27 -0.52 -13.25 9.71
CA LEU A 27 -1.02 -11.89 9.56
C LEU A 27 -0.12 -10.94 10.37
N VAL A 28 0.66 -10.12 9.68
CA VAL A 28 1.60 -9.19 10.32
C VAL A 28 0.96 -7.83 10.60
N LYS A 29 0.00 -7.41 9.77
CA LYS A 29 -0.64 -6.08 9.82
C LYS A 29 -2.07 -6.15 9.32
N ASP A 30 -2.98 -5.52 10.05
CA ASP A 30 -4.33 -5.18 9.61
C ASP A 30 -4.63 -3.74 10.05
N GLU A 31 -4.44 -2.81 9.11
CA GLU A 31 -4.43 -1.38 9.39
C GLU A 31 -5.12 -0.60 8.28
N ALA A 32 -5.92 0.40 8.68
CA ALA A 32 -6.40 1.42 7.78
C ALA A 32 -5.30 2.46 7.57
N GLN A 33 -4.94 2.71 6.32
CA GLN A 33 -3.99 3.76 5.95
C GLN A 33 -4.68 4.89 5.19
N VAL A 34 -4.49 6.12 5.65
CA VAL A 34 -4.90 7.34 4.93
C VAL A 34 -3.62 8.05 4.47
N ASN A 35 -3.50 8.30 3.17
CA ASN A 35 -2.34 8.99 2.60
C ASN A 35 -2.77 10.37 2.10
N THR A 36 -2.27 11.42 2.76
CA THR A 36 -2.45 12.80 2.33
C THR A 36 -1.29 13.19 1.44
N ILE A 37 -1.55 13.42 0.16
CA ILE A 37 -0.54 13.71 -0.86
C ILE A 37 -0.32 15.22 -0.95
N TYR A 38 0.95 15.61 -1.03
CA TYR A 38 1.37 16.99 -1.22
C TYR A 38 2.20 17.11 -2.50
N ASP A 39 1.88 18.12 -3.30
CA ASP A 39 2.68 18.55 -4.45
C ASP A 39 2.58 20.08 -4.56
N PHE A 40 3.42 20.66 -5.39
CA PHE A 40 3.37 22.07 -5.75
C PHE A 40 2.21 22.32 -6.72
N PRO A 41 1.72 23.58 -6.85
CA PRO A 41 0.67 23.91 -7.82
C PRO A 41 0.99 23.50 -9.27
N ASP A 42 2.29 23.42 -9.61
CA ASP A 42 2.76 23.00 -10.93
C ASP A 42 2.95 21.48 -11.09
N LEU A 43 2.62 20.69 -10.06
CA LEU A 43 2.71 19.22 -10.02
C LEU A 43 4.12 18.69 -10.32
N ARG A 44 5.17 19.44 -9.95
CA ARG A 44 6.55 19.09 -10.30
C ARG A 44 7.03 17.76 -9.73
N LEU A 45 6.50 17.30 -8.59
CA LEU A 45 6.88 16.00 -8.03
C LEU A 45 6.27 14.89 -8.87
N LEU A 46 4.97 14.96 -9.12
CA LEU A 46 4.24 13.97 -9.91
C LEU A 46 4.81 13.85 -11.34
N LYS A 47 5.14 14.98 -11.97
CA LYS A 47 5.81 15.02 -13.29
C LYS A 47 7.14 14.27 -13.33
N LYS A 48 7.84 14.19 -12.20
CA LYS A 48 9.09 13.44 -12.02
C LYS A 48 8.85 12.02 -11.47
N LYS A 49 7.61 11.53 -11.51
CA LYS A 49 7.20 10.23 -10.95
C LYS A 49 7.48 10.11 -9.44
N GLY A 50 7.47 11.25 -8.74
CA GLY A 50 7.60 11.32 -7.29
C GLY A 50 6.35 11.90 -6.65
N TYR A 51 6.25 11.82 -5.33
CA TYR A 51 5.23 12.50 -4.54
C TYR A 51 5.71 12.60 -3.10
N ALA A 52 5.26 13.63 -2.38
CA ALA A 52 5.38 13.71 -0.94
C ALA A 52 4.04 13.30 -0.32
N ARG A 53 4.08 12.60 0.82
CA ARG A 53 2.87 12.26 1.57
C ARG A 53 3.08 12.29 3.07
N ILE A 54 2.02 12.59 3.79
CA ILE A 54 1.85 12.20 5.20
C ILE A 54 0.95 10.97 5.20
N ARG A 55 1.38 9.92 5.90
CA ARG A 55 0.60 8.69 6.08
C ARG A 55 0.13 8.60 7.52
N GLU A 56 -1.18 8.57 7.71
CA GLU A 56 -1.81 8.20 8.97
C GLU A 56 -2.15 6.71 8.92
N VAL A 57 -1.79 5.99 9.98
CA VAL A 57 -2.04 4.55 10.13
C VAL A 57 -2.93 4.36 11.36
N ARG A 58 -4.00 3.59 11.22
CA ARG A 58 -4.89 3.22 12.32
C ARG A 58 -5.06 1.71 12.31
N ASP A 59 -4.58 1.05 13.36
CA ASP A 59 -4.74 -0.39 13.50
C ASP A 59 -6.21 -0.74 13.70
N HIS A 60 -6.63 -1.85 13.11
CA HIS A 60 -7.90 -2.47 13.46
C HIS A 60 -7.69 -3.26 14.75
N LEU A 61 -8.19 -2.73 15.88
CA LEU A 61 -8.22 -3.43 17.18
C LEU A 61 -9.19 -4.62 17.16
#